data_AF-U2AY94-F1
#
_entry.id   AF-U2AY94-F1
#
_cell.length_a   1.000
_cell.length_b   1.000
_cell.length_c   1.000
_cell.angle_alpha   90.00
_cell.angle_beta   90.00
_cell.angle_gamma   90.00
#
_symmetry.space_group_name_H-M   'P 1'
#
loop_
_entity.id
_entity.type
_entity.pdbx_description
1 polymer ?
#
loop_
_entity_poly.entity_id
_entity_poly.type
_entity_poly.pdbx_seq_one_letter_code
_entity_poly.pdbx_strand_id
1 'polypeptide(L)' 'MKSIGVVRKVDELGRIVMPIELRRALDIAIKDSIEFFVDGDKIIL' A
#
# COMPACT_ATOMS: atom_id res chain seq x y z
N MET A 1 5.68 -17.23 -0.98
CA MET A 1 5.03 -15.91 -1.06
C MET A 1 4.95 -15.49 -2.51
N LYS A 2 3.78 -15.10 -3.00
CA LYS A 2 3.63 -14.60 -4.37
C LYS A 2 3.88 -13.09 -4.32
N SER A 3 5.04 -12.64 -4.81
CA SER A 3 5.36 -11.21 -4.87
C SER A 3 4.57 -10.59 -6.02
N ILE A 4 3.66 -9.68 -5.69
CA ILE A 4 3.00 -8.84 -6.69
C ILE A 4 3.91 -7.64 -6.90
N GLY A 5 4.86 -7.75 -7.83
CA GLY A 5 5.79 -6.66 -8.15
C GLY A 5 5.11 -5.58 -8.98
N VAL A 6 4.56 -4.55 -8.34
CA VAL A 6 3.93 -3.40 -9.01
C VAL A 6 4.62 -2.12 -8.55
N VAL A 7 5.13 -1.35 -9.51
CA VAL A 7 5.74 -0.04 -9.24
C VAL A 7 4.70 1.06 -9.49
N ARG A 8 4.51 1.95 -8.53
CA ARG A 8 3.68 3.15 -8.66
C ARG A 8 4.51 4.39 -8.39
N LYS A 9 4.25 5.43 -9.18
CA LYS A 9 4.75 6.77 -8.89
C LYS A 9 4.03 7.30 -7.66
N VAL A 10 4.77 8.03 -6.85
CA VAL A 10 4.24 8.84 -5.76
C VAL A 10 3.58 10.07 -6.36
N ASP A 11 2.45 10.51 -5.81
CA ASP A 11 1.83 11.76 -6.24
C ASP A 11 2.52 12.99 -5.65
N GLU A 12 2.02 14.19 -5.99
CA GLU A 12 2.62 15.47 -5.58
C GLU A 12 2.63 15.70 -4.05
N LEU A 13 1.84 14.93 -3.30
CA LEU A 13 1.71 15.05 -1.85
C LEU A 13 2.41 13.91 -1.09
N GLY A 14 3.14 13.03 -1.78
CA GLY A 14 3.80 11.91 -1.14
C GLY A 14 2.91 10.67 -0.97
N ARG A 15 1.70 10.64 -1.54
CA ARG A 15 0.78 9.51 -1.37
C ARG A 15 1.04 8.42 -2.41
N ILE A 16 0.84 7.18 -2.00
CA ILE A 16 0.91 6.01 -2.88
C ILE A 16 -0.48 5.42 -3.12
N VAL A 17 -0.70 4.92 -4.34
CA VAL A 17 -1.95 4.25 -4.69
C VAL A 17 -1.81 2.75 -4.47
N MET A 18 -2.55 2.22 -3.49
CA MET A 18 -2.70 0.77 -3.33
C MET A 18 -3.50 0.18 -4.51
N PRO A 19 -3.00 -0.86 -5.20
CA PRO A 19 -3.72 -1.59 -6.25
C PRO A 19 -5.09 -2.10 -5.79
N ILE A 20 -6.06 -2.10 -6.69
CA ILE A 20 -7.45 -2.47 -6.37
C ILE A 20 -7.57 -3.94 -5.95
N GLU A 21 -6.69 -4.79 -6.45
CA GLU A 21 -6.62 -6.22 -6.13
C GLU A 21 -6.28 -6.42 -4.65
N LEU A 22 -5.33 -5.65 -4.12
CA LEU A 22 -4.95 -5.72 -2.71
C LEU A 22 -6.06 -5.18 -1.80
N ARG A 23 -6.72 -4.08 -2.19
CA ARG A 23 -7.86 -3.56 -1.43
C ARG A 23 -8.98 -4.58 -1.29
N ARG A 24 -9.30 -5.31 -2.37
CA ARG A 24 -10.32 -6.36 -2.35
C ARG A 24 -9.89 -7.60 -1.56
N ALA A 25 -8.62 -7.98 -1.67
CA ALA A 25 -8.09 -9.14 -0.95
C ALA A 25 -7.99 -8.90 0.57
N LEU A 26 -7.75 -7.65 0.98
CA LEU A 26 -7.64 -7.23 2.38
C LEU A 26 -8.92 -6.59 2.93
N ASP A 27 -9.99 -6.53 2.13
CA ASP A 27 -11.29 -5.91 2.46
C ASP A 27 -11.19 -4.47 3.01
N ILE A 28 -10.32 -3.66 2.41
CA ILE A 28 -10.09 -2.26 2.82
C ILE A 28 -11.06 -1.33 2.10
N ALA A 29 -11.85 -0.59 2.87
CA ALA A 29 -12.81 0.40 2.41
C ALA A 29 -12.26 1.84 2.45
N ILE A 30 -13.03 2.76 1.86
CA ILE A 30 -12.73 4.18 1.90
C ILE A 30 -12.90 4.70 3.33
N LYS A 31 -11.89 5.43 3.84
CA LYS A 31 -11.76 5.95 5.22
C LYS A 31 -11.29 4.95 6.27
N ASP A 32 -10.96 3.71 5.88
CA ASP A 32 -10.31 2.80 6.82
C ASP A 32 -8.92 3.31 7.20
N SER A 33 -8.56 3.10 8.46
CA SER A 33 -7.24 3.44 8.96
C SER A 33 -6.25 2.35 8.58
N ILE A 34 -5.09 2.74 8.05
CA ILE A 34 -4.00 1.83 7.75
C ILE A 34 -2.78 2.32 8.52
N GLU A 35 -2.14 1.41 9.25
CA GLU A 35 -0.92 1.68 9.99
C GLU A 35 0.29 1.44 9.09
N PHE A 36 1.34 2.22 9.28
CA PHE A 36 2.60 2.07 8.56
C PHE A 36 3.71 1.81 9.57
N PHE A 37 4.51 0.79 9.31
CA PHE A 37 5.74 0.53 10.05
C PHE A 37 6.96 0.73 9.15
N VAL A 38 8.08 1.10 9.76
CA VAL A 38 9.37 1.20 9.10
C VAL A 38 10.29 0.14 9.69
N ASP A 39 10.78 -0.75 8.83
CA ASP A 39 11.77 -1.77 9.16
C ASP A 39 13.00 -1.59 8.25
N GLY A 40 14.02 -0.91 8.78
CA GLY A 40 15.21 -0.54 8.01
C GLY A 40 14.88 0.40 6.85
N ASP A 41 15.09 -0.10 5.63
CA ASP A 41 14.82 0.60 4.36
C ASP A 41 13.45 0.24 3.76
N LYS A 42 12.63 -0.54 4.47
CA LYS A 42 11.32 -1.01 4.01
C LYS A 42 10.19 -0.34 4.77
N ILE A 43 9.12 -0.04 4.03
CA ILE A 43 7.82 0.33 4.59
C ILE A 43 6.95 -0.92 4.60
N ILE A 44 6.35 -1.22 5.74
CA ILE A 44 5.39 -2.32 5.93
C ILE A 44 4.01 -1.67 6.15
N LEU A 45 3.02 -2.09 5.37
CA LEU A 45 1.61 -1.74 5.50
C LEU A 45 0.81 -2.97 5.96
#